data_AF-A0A3M1P8N1-F1
#
_entry.id   AF-A0A3M1P8N1-F1
#
_cell.length_a   1.000
_cell.length_b   1.000
_cell.length_c   1.000
_cell.angle_alpha   90.00
_cell.angle_beta   90.00
_cell.angle_gamma   90.00
#
_symmetry.space_group_name_H-M   'P 1'
#
loop_
_entity.id
_entity.type
_entity.pdbx_description
1 polymer ?
#
loop_
_entity_poly.entity_id
_entity_poly.type
_entity_poly.pdbx_seq_one_letter_code
_entity_poly.pdbx_strand_id
1 'polypeptide(L)'
;MGQQQLLLLVLGIVIVGLAVVVGIQAFSENQKKANADALVNDAVRIASDLQAWMLKPAAFGGGDNSGVWSGASFAKIGYSTDDASNGDCAAGEYGNLNGCFSLQANSGNVIITATSDDSGNQVTVTVSGTTPSDITTSINTNYGAS
;
A
#
# COMPACT_ATOMS: atom_id res chain seq x y z
N MET A 1 9.80 22.88 53.92
CA MET A 1 9.38 21.50 53.57
C MET A 1 8.36 21.46 52.43
N GLY A 2 7.34 22.33 52.39
CA GLY A 2 6.38 22.37 51.26
C GLY A 2 7.00 22.68 49.89
N GLN A 3 8.05 23.50 49.81
CA GLN A 3 8.71 23.85 48.54
C GLN A 3 9.40 22.65 47.85
N GLN A 4 10.02 21.74 48.60
CA GLN A 4 10.68 20.56 48.02
C GLN A 4 9.67 19.49 47.56
N GLN A 5 8.56 19.33 48.28
CA GLN A 5 7.48 18.43 47.85
C GLN A 5 6.78 18.93 46.58
N LEU A 6 6.59 20.25 46.45
CA LEU A 6 6.02 20.83 45.22
C LEU A 6 6.93 20.60 44.00
N LEU A 7 8.25 20.66 44.16
CA LEU A 7 9.19 20.41 43.06
C LEU A 7 9.16 18.96 42.58
N LEU A 8 9.03 17.98 43.48
CA LEU A 8 8.94 16.56 43.10
C LEU A 8 7.65 16.23 42.36
N LEU A 9 6.54 16.88 42.74
CA LEU A 9 5.27 16.74 42.03
C LEU A 9 5.37 17.31 40.61
N VAL A 10 5.96 18.50 40.47
CA VAL A 10 6.18 19.14 39.16
C VAL A 10 7.09 18.30 38.27
N LEU A 11 8.15 17.72 38.83
CA LEU A 11 9.02 16.83 38.07
C LEU A 11 8.26 15.58 37.57
N GLY A 12 7.43 14.99 38.43
CA GLY A 12 6.62 13.81 38.06
C GLY A 12 5.66 14.08 36.91
N ILE A 13 4.93 15.20 36.94
CA ILE A 13 3.97 15.52 35.87
C ILE A 13 4.65 15.84 34.54
N VAL A 14 5.84 16.47 34.57
CA VAL A 14 6.62 16.72 33.34
C VAL A 14 7.06 15.40 32.69
N ILE A 15 7.53 14.44 33.48
CA ILE A 15 7.93 13.12 32.96
C ILE A 15 6.73 12.39 32.34
N VAL A 16 5.59 12.35 33.02
CA VAL A 16 4.36 11.72 32.50
C VAL A 16 3.90 12.41 31.21
N GLY A 17 3.92 13.75 31.18
CA GLY A 17 3.54 14.52 29.99
C GLY A 17 4.38 14.17 28.76
N LEU A 18 5.70 14.08 28.91
CA LEU A 18 6.59 13.69 27.82
C LEU A 18 6.39 12.23 27.38
N ALA A 19 6.17 11.32 28.34
CA ALA A 19 5.94 9.91 28.03
C ALA A 19 4.68 9.69 27.18
N VAL A 20 3.60 10.45 27.44
CA VAL A 20 2.37 10.38 26.64
C VAL A 20 2.61 10.85 25.20
N VAL A 21 3.34 11.97 25.02
CA VAL A 21 3.63 12.50 23.67
C VAL A 21 4.45 11.52 22.86
N VAL A 22 5.51 10.95 23.44
CA VAL A 22 6.35 9.94 22.76
C VAL A 22 5.54 8.67 22.48
N GLY A 23 4.68 8.23 23.42
CA GLY A 23 3.81 7.08 23.22
C GLY A 23 2.85 7.25 22.04
N ILE A 24 2.25 8.43 21.88
CA ILE A 24 1.36 8.75 20.76
C ILE A 24 2.14 8.76 19.43
N GLN A 25 3.35 9.35 19.40
CA GLN A 25 4.19 9.37 18.21
C GLN A 25 4.55 7.95 17.77
N ALA A 26 5.06 7.13 18.70
CA ALA A 26 5.39 5.73 18.41
C ALA A 26 4.16 4.92 17.94
N PHE A 27 2.98 5.16 18.51
CA PHE A 27 1.75 4.52 18.07
C PHE A 27 1.37 4.93 16.63
N SER A 28 1.50 6.22 16.29
CA SER A 28 1.25 6.72 14.93
C SER A 28 2.22 6.13 13.90
N GLU A 29 3.51 6.08 14.22
CA GLU A 29 4.53 5.47 13.35
C GLU A 29 4.28 3.97 13.13
N ASN A 30 3.89 3.24 14.18
CA ASN A 30 3.55 1.82 14.08
C ASN A 30 2.31 1.58 13.19
N GLN A 31 1.30 2.44 13.28
CA GLN A 31 0.13 2.36 12.41
C GLN A 31 0.51 2.60 10.95
N LYS A 32 1.35 3.61 10.67
CA LYS A 32 1.86 3.86 9.32
C LYS A 32 2.63 2.66 8.78
N LYS A 33 3.50 2.06 9.59
CA LYS A 33 4.25 0.87 9.17
C LYS A 33 3.33 -0.32 8.89
N ALA A 34 2.37 -0.59 9.76
CA ALA A 34 1.41 -1.67 9.59
C ALA A 34 0.57 -1.49 8.31
N ASN A 35 0.17 -0.26 7.99
CA ASN A 35 -0.52 0.04 6.74
C ASN A 35 0.40 -0.20 5.53
N ALA A 36 1.66 0.23 5.56
CA ALA A 36 2.61 -0.04 4.48
C ALA A 36 2.78 -1.55 4.23
N ASP A 37 2.91 -2.35 5.29
CA ASP A 37 3.01 -3.81 5.19
C ASP A 37 1.73 -4.43 4.59
N ALA A 38 0.56 -3.91 4.95
CA ALA A 38 -0.72 -4.34 4.38
C ALA A 38 -0.83 -4.01 2.88
N LEU A 39 -0.45 -2.79 2.47
CA LEU A 39 -0.40 -2.38 1.07
C LEU A 39 0.56 -3.25 0.25
N VAL A 40 1.74 -3.57 0.79
CA VAL A 40 2.69 -4.50 0.14
C VAL A 40 2.04 -5.86 -0.08
N ASN A 41 1.39 -6.41 0.94
CA ASN A 41 0.75 -7.73 0.82
C ASN A 41 -0.33 -7.75 -0.26
N ASP A 42 -1.24 -6.78 -0.25
CA ASP A 42 -2.28 -6.68 -1.27
C ASP A 42 -1.71 -6.44 -2.67
N ALA A 43 -0.71 -5.57 -2.82
CA ALA A 43 -0.08 -5.30 -4.11
C ALA A 43 0.68 -6.54 -4.65
N VAL A 44 1.34 -7.32 -3.79
CA VAL A 44 1.99 -8.58 -4.18
C VAL A 44 0.95 -9.66 -4.54
N ARG A 45 -0.22 -9.69 -3.87
CA ARG A 45 -1.33 -10.55 -4.26
C ARG A 45 -1.82 -10.22 -5.68
N ILE A 46 -2.07 -8.93 -5.94
CA ILE A 46 -2.47 -8.45 -7.28
C ILE A 46 -1.38 -8.79 -8.32
N ALA A 47 -0.10 -8.60 -7.99
CA ALA A 47 1.01 -8.97 -8.86
C ALA A 47 1.00 -10.46 -9.21
N SER A 48 0.71 -11.33 -8.24
CA SER A 48 0.61 -12.77 -8.44
C SER A 48 -0.59 -13.13 -9.35
N ASP A 49 -1.73 -12.47 -9.17
CA ASP A 49 -2.90 -12.65 -10.04
C ASP A 49 -2.62 -12.21 -11.48
N LEU A 50 -1.81 -11.15 -11.67
CA LEU A 50 -1.36 -10.72 -12.99
C LEU A 50 -0.44 -11.74 -13.66
N GLN A 51 0.49 -12.34 -12.91
CA GLN A 51 1.33 -13.43 -13.42
C GLN A 51 0.49 -14.64 -13.83
N ALA A 52 -0.52 -15.01 -13.03
CA ALA A 52 -1.47 -16.06 -13.35
C ALA A 52 -2.30 -15.71 -14.61
N TRP A 53 -2.70 -14.45 -14.77
CA TRP A 53 -3.38 -13.98 -15.98
C TRP A 53 -2.48 -14.07 -17.22
N MET A 54 -1.20 -13.72 -17.11
CA MET A 54 -0.24 -13.82 -18.21
C MET A 54 -0.06 -15.27 -18.65
N LEU A 55 -0.02 -16.23 -17.72
CA LEU A 55 0.11 -17.66 -18.03
C LEU A 55 -1.18 -18.30 -18.59
N LYS A 56 -2.34 -17.64 -18.43
CA LYS A 56 -3.62 -18.16 -18.92
C LYS A 56 -3.68 -18.05 -20.46
N PRO A 57 -4.15 -19.08 -21.18
CA PRO A 57 -4.27 -19.03 -22.64
C PRO A 57 -5.22 -17.91 -23.13
N ALA A 58 -4.97 -17.37 -24.32
CA ALA A 58 -5.79 -16.33 -24.93
C ALA A 58 -7.28 -16.72 -25.06
N ALA A 59 -7.57 -18.00 -25.30
CA ALA A 59 -8.95 -18.52 -25.42
C ALA A 59 -9.79 -18.30 -24.15
N PHE A 60 -9.15 -18.15 -22.99
CA PHE A 60 -9.80 -17.86 -21.70
C PHE A 60 -9.62 -16.40 -21.27
N GLY A 61 -9.23 -15.52 -22.19
CA GLY A 61 -9.02 -14.09 -21.93
C GLY A 61 -7.72 -13.76 -21.17
N GLY A 62 -6.74 -14.67 -21.19
CA GLY A 62 -5.40 -14.49 -20.60
C GLY A 62 -4.36 -13.88 -21.56
N GLY A 63 -3.13 -13.78 -21.08
CA GLY A 63 -1.98 -13.19 -21.80
C GLY A 63 -1.22 -14.14 -22.71
N ASP A 64 -1.60 -15.43 -22.77
CA ASP A 64 -1.01 -16.48 -23.62
C ASP A 64 0.52 -16.67 -23.47
N ASN A 65 1.05 -16.30 -22.31
CA ASN A 65 2.47 -16.21 -22.02
C ASN A 65 3.25 -15.42 -23.10
N SER A 66 2.59 -14.43 -23.71
CA SER A 66 3.15 -13.61 -24.79
C SER A 66 4.25 -12.66 -24.33
N GLY A 67 4.34 -12.40 -23.02
CA GLY A 67 5.22 -11.38 -22.44
C GLY A 67 4.75 -9.94 -22.71
N VAL A 68 3.59 -9.75 -23.34
CA VAL A 68 3.01 -8.44 -23.64
C VAL A 68 1.94 -8.09 -22.62
N TRP A 69 2.22 -7.09 -21.79
CA TRP A 69 1.35 -6.78 -20.65
C TRP A 69 0.25 -5.76 -20.92
N SER A 70 0.25 -5.07 -22.07
CA SER A 70 -0.64 -3.92 -22.36
C SER A 70 -2.15 -4.18 -22.28
N GLY A 71 -2.58 -5.45 -22.22
CA GLY A 71 -3.97 -5.85 -22.03
C GLY A 71 -4.37 -6.13 -20.57
N ALA A 72 -3.41 -6.05 -19.63
CA ALA A 72 -3.65 -6.29 -18.23
C ALA A 72 -4.48 -5.15 -17.61
N SER A 73 -5.53 -5.52 -16.86
CA SER A 73 -6.34 -4.58 -16.10
C SER A 73 -6.99 -5.30 -14.92
N PHE A 74 -7.43 -4.54 -13.91
CA PHE A 74 -8.14 -5.07 -12.75
C PHE A 74 -9.34 -5.95 -13.12
N ALA A 75 -10.12 -5.55 -14.14
CA ALA A 75 -11.24 -6.35 -14.64
C ALA A 75 -10.81 -7.74 -15.17
N LYS A 76 -9.61 -7.86 -15.75
CA LYS A 76 -9.11 -9.15 -16.29
C LYS A 76 -8.63 -10.11 -15.21
N ILE A 77 -8.25 -9.58 -14.05
CA ILE A 77 -7.87 -10.34 -12.86
C ILE A 77 -9.01 -10.43 -11.82
N GLY A 78 -10.20 -9.94 -12.15
CA GLY A 78 -11.42 -10.13 -11.34
C GLY A 78 -11.61 -9.13 -10.20
N TYR A 79 -10.91 -7.99 -10.24
CA TYR A 79 -11.06 -6.91 -9.28
C TYR A 79 -12.11 -5.90 -9.79
N SER A 80 -13.09 -5.60 -8.94
CA SER A 80 -14.12 -4.58 -9.20
C SER A 80 -13.52 -3.19 -9.03
N THR A 81 -13.67 -2.34 -10.03
CA THR A 81 -13.33 -0.90 -9.97
C THR A 81 -14.58 -0.02 -9.94
N ASP A 82 -15.77 -0.65 -9.91
CA ASP A 82 -17.07 -0.02 -10.17
C ASP A 82 -17.86 0.21 -8.87
N ASP A 83 -17.34 -0.23 -7.74
CA ASP A 83 -17.99 -0.05 -6.45
C ASP A 83 -17.98 1.43 -6.08
N ALA A 84 -19.15 2.03 -5.88
CA ALA A 84 -19.32 3.38 -5.32
C ALA A 84 -18.75 3.53 -3.88
N SER A 85 -18.19 2.45 -3.34
CA SER A 85 -17.47 2.37 -2.06
C SER A 85 -15.97 2.14 -2.24
N ASN A 86 -15.40 2.39 -3.43
CA ASN A 86 -13.96 2.49 -3.65
C ASN A 86 -13.31 3.67 -2.88
N GLY A 87 -13.92 4.16 -1.80
CA GLY A 87 -13.45 5.30 -1.03
C GLY A 87 -13.16 6.55 -1.87
N ASP A 88 -12.16 7.31 -1.45
CA ASP A 88 -11.57 8.46 -2.13
C ASP A 88 -10.70 8.07 -3.36
N CYS A 89 -10.74 6.80 -3.81
CA CYS A 89 -9.91 6.33 -4.93
C CYS A 89 -10.41 6.83 -6.29
N ALA A 90 -9.49 7.03 -7.22
CA ALA A 90 -9.81 7.53 -8.54
C ALA A 90 -10.53 6.49 -9.42
N ALA A 91 -11.19 6.96 -10.48
CA ALA A 91 -11.86 6.07 -11.44
C ALA A 91 -10.88 5.10 -12.09
N GLY A 92 -11.20 3.80 -12.09
CA GLY A 92 -10.36 2.74 -12.64
C GLY A 92 -9.29 2.20 -11.68
N GLU A 93 -9.24 2.72 -10.45
CA GLU A 93 -8.46 2.13 -9.36
C GLU A 93 -9.27 1.05 -8.64
N TYR A 94 -8.58 0.18 -7.92
CA TYR A 94 -9.19 -0.74 -6.97
C TYR A 94 -8.95 -0.20 -5.56
N GLY A 95 -10.00 -0.05 -4.76
CA GLY A 95 -9.92 0.45 -3.39
C GLY A 95 -10.23 -0.63 -2.36
N ASN A 96 -9.53 -0.62 -1.24
CA ASN A 96 -9.87 -1.42 -0.07
C ASN A 96 -9.62 -0.63 1.23
N LEU A 97 -9.75 -1.28 2.40
CA LEU A 97 -9.55 -0.65 3.70
C LEU A 97 -8.12 -0.11 3.92
N ASN A 98 -7.14 -0.64 3.20
CA ASN A 98 -5.72 -0.27 3.33
C ASN A 98 -5.35 0.91 2.44
N GLY A 99 -5.96 1.03 1.26
CA GLY A 99 -5.73 2.13 0.32
C GLY A 99 -6.26 1.89 -1.09
N CYS A 100 -5.82 2.75 -2.01
CA CYS A 100 -6.17 2.74 -3.43
C CYS A 100 -5.05 2.09 -4.25
N PHE A 101 -5.40 1.33 -5.28
CA PHE A 101 -4.47 0.61 -6.12
C PHE A 101 -4.72 0.99 -7.58
N SER A 102 -3.73 1.59 -8.23
CA SER A 102 -3.72 1.82 -9.67
C SER A 102 -2.86 0.79 -10.38
N LEU A 103 -3.20 0.50 -11.63
CA LEU A 103 -2.48 -0.44 -12.49
C LEU A 103 -2.15 0.23 -13.81
N GLN A 104 -0.86 0.29 -14.12
CA GLN A 104 -0.36 0.77 -15.40
C GLN A 104 0.33 -0.39 -16.13
N ALA A 105 -0.30 -0.82 -17.22
CA ALA A 105 0.21 -1.89 -18.05
C ALA A 105 0.96 -1.34 -19.26
N ASN A 106 2.22 -1.75 -19.42
CA ASN A 106 3.07 -1.40 -20.57
C ASN A 106 3.32 -2.64 -21.43
N SER A 107 4.11 -2.53 -22.50
CA SER A 107 4.46 -3.70 -23.31
C SER A 107 5.33 -4.72 -22.55
N GLY A 108 6.27 -4.25 -21.73
CA GLY A 108 7.24 -5.13 -21.04
C GLY A 108 7.02 -5.35 -19.55
N ASN A 109 6.13 -4.59 -18.91
CA ASN A 109 5.85 -4.73 -17.49
C ASN A 109 4.46 -4.19 -17.11
N VAL A 110 4.01 -4.53 -15.90
CA VAL A 110 2.89 -3.88 -15.22
C VAL A 110 3.40 -3.24 -13.95
N ILE A 111 2.99 -2.02 -13.69
CA ILE A 111 3.28 -1.27 -12.48
C ILE A 111 1.98 -1.14 -11.70
N ILE A 112 1.96 -1.68 -10.48
CA ILE A 112 0.88 -1.51 -9.51
C ILE A 112 1.35 -0.43 -8.53
N THR A 113 0.55 0.62 -8.34
CA THR A 113 0.84 1.65 -7.35
C THR A 113 -0.28 1.67 -6.31
N ALA A 114 0.06 1.31 -5.08
CA ALA A 114 -0.83 1.35 -3.94
C ALA A 114 -0.58 2.62 -3.12
N THR A 115 -1.61 3.41 -2.83
CA THR A 115 -1.54 4.67 -2.09
C THR A 115 -2.49 4.65 -0.91
N SER A 116 -2.01 5.10 0.25
CA SER A 116 -2.83 5.38 1.41
C SER A 116 -2.65 6.84 1.78
N ASP A 117 -3.65 7.66 1.45
CA ASP A 117 -3.64 9.10 1.71
C ASP A 117 -3.68 9.40 3.22
N ASP A 118 -4.30 8.52 4.02
CA ASP A 118 -4.37 8.65 5.48
C ASP A 118 -3.02 8.45 6.18
N SER A 119 -2.15 7.58 5.64
CA SER A 119 -0.88 7.23 6.27
C SER A 119 0.34 7.91 5.62
N GLY A 120 0.18 8.43 4.41
CA GLY A 120 1.26 9.02 3.61
C GLY A 120 2.19 7.97 2.99
N ASN A 121 1.70 6.73 2.85
CA ASN A 121 2.47 5.63 2.27
C ASN A 121 2.08 5.39 0.81
N GLN A 122 3.09 5.14 0.00
CA GLN A 122 2.94 4.63 -1.36
C GLN A 122 3.82 3.39 -1.54
N VAL A 123 3.25 2.34 -2.12
CA VAL A 123 3.96 1.12 -2.49
C VAL A 123 3.84 0.93 -3.98
N THR A 124 4.97 0.76 -4.66
CA THR A 124 5.00 0.45 -6.09
C THR A 124 5.52 -0.97 -6.28
N VAL A 125 4.77 -1.78 -7.01
CA VAL A 125 5.12 -3.15 -7.37
C VAL A 125 5.20 -3.25 -8.88
N THR A 126 6.35 -3.67 -9.40
CA THR A 126 6.56 -3.89 -10.82
C THR A 126 6.62 -5.38 -11.12
N VAL A 127 5.86 -5.82 -12.12
CA VAL A 127 5.85 -7.19 -12.64
C VAL A 127 6.40 -7.16 -14.05
N SER A 128 7.55 -7.78 -14.29
CA SER A 128 8.21 -7.83 -15.62
C SER A 128 8.13 -9.18 -16.33
N GLY A 129 7.54 -10.19 -15.68
CA GLY A 129 7.55 -11.57 -16.14
C GLY A 129 6.65 -12.47 -15.30
N THR A 130 6.66 -13.77 -15.58
CA THR A 130 5.75 -14.76 -14.99
C THR A 130 6.37 -15.55 -13.84
N THR A 131 7.60 -15.25 -13.46
CA THR A 131 8.29 -15.90 -12.35
C THR A 131 8.29 -15.02 -11.10
N PRO A 132 8.39 -15.59 -9.88
CA PRO A 132 8.44 -14.80 -8.65
C PRO A 132 9.60 -13.78 -8.61
N SER A 133 10.72 -14.08 -9.29
CA SER A 133 11.87 -13.16 -9.41
C SER A 133 11.57 -11.91 -10.25
N ASP A 134 10.50 -11.91 -11.04
CA ASP A 134 10.10 -10.79 -11.89
C ASP A 134 9.18 -9.79 -11.16
N ILE A 135 8.95 -9.98 -9.86
CA ILE A 135 8.21 -9.06 -9.01
C ILE A 135 9.21 -8.23 -8.20
N THR A 136 9.20 -6.91 -8.41
CA THR A 136 10.01 -5.96 -7.63
C THR A 136 9.10 -5.02 -6.84
N THR A 137 9.37 -4.84 -5.55
CA THR A 137 8.62 -3.97 -4.64
C THR A 137 9.48 -2.78 -4.21
N SER A 138 8.91 -1.58 -4.18
CA SER A 138 9.52 -0.38 -3.61
C SER A 138 8.51 0.38 -2.76
N ILE A 139 8.93 0.90 -1.61
CA ILE A 139 8.07 1.59 -0.65
C ILE A 139 8.56 3.04 -0.53
N ASN A 140 7.63 4.00 -0.63
CA ASN A 140 7.85 5.40 -0.36
C ASN A 140 6.94 5.85 0.78
N THR A 141 7.52 6.18 1.94
CA THR A 141 6.80 6.58 3.15
C THR A 141 6.63 8.10 3.28
N ASN A 142 6.95 8.88 2.23
CA ASN A 142 6.84 10.35 2.20
C ASN A 142 5.81 10.83 1.15
N TYR A 143 4.85 9.99 0.79
CA TYR A 143 3.86 10.36 -0.21
C TYR A 143 2.91 11.43 0.35
N GLY A 144 2.72 12.53 -0.37
CA GLY A 144 1.85 13.65 0.04
C GLY A 144 2.44 14.62 1.06
N ALA A 145 3.71 14.45 1.49
CA ALA A 145 4.39 15.44 2.33
C ALA A 145 4.79 16.67 1.50
N SER A 146 3.94 17.70 1.52
CA SER A 146 4.26 19.07 1.08
C SER A 146 4.72 19.91 2.26
#